data_AF-A0A7W7KDK1-F1
#
_entry.id   AF-A0A7W7KDK1-F1
#
_cell.length_a   1.000
_cell.length_b   1.000
_cell.length_c   1.000
_cell.angle_alpha   90.00
_cell.angle_beta   90.00
_cell.angle_gamma   90.00
#
_symmetry.space_group_name_H-M   'P 1'
#
loop_
_entity.id
_entity.type
_entity.pdbx_description
1 polymer ?
#
loop_
_entity_poly.entity_id
_entity_poly.type
_entity_poly.pdbx_seq_one_letter_code
_entity_poly.pdbx_strand_id
1 'polypeptide(L)'
;MFIVLAVAGEHNPREDYLPLRAYAQPVFKGNRFIPIERHEERTLLDQLVSFQYHMRRKGVQVAVKRPLFDIVTQAGMVRPDAIVAFLDFRTGLEADFAIQLLRERTPQYLEMKAEQRRRFEEYHRTISIPAHQLADIDLLDRLERMIDDA
;
A
#
# COMPACT_ATOMS: atom_id res chain seq x y z
N MET A 1 -12.08 -11.03 -10.22
CA MET A 1 -10.66 -10.74 -10.52
C MET A 1 -10.63 -9.68 -11.61
N PHE A 2 -9.83 -8.63 -11.47
CA PHE A 2 -9.69 -7.58 -12.49
C PHE A 2 -8.29 -7.65 -13.09
N ILE A 3 -8.19 -7.66 -14.42
CA ILE A 3 -6.95 -7.62 -15.17
C ILE A 3 -7.08 -6.47 -16.17
N VAL A 4 -6.03 -5.66 -16.28
CA VAL A 4 -5.90 -4.69 -17.36
C VAL A 4 -5.03 -5.31 -18.46
N LEU A 5 -5.53 -5.26 -19.69
CA LEU A 5 -4.76 -5.57 -20.89
C LEU A 5 -4.36 -4.26 -21.54
N ALA A 6 -3.06 -3.98 -21.59
CA ALA A 6 -2.50 -2.83 -22.29
C ALA A 6 -1.85 -3.31 -23.58
N VAL A 7 -2.34 -2.84 -24.73
CA VAL A 7 -1.77 -3.14 -26.05
C VAL A 7 -1.13 -1.86 -26.57
N ALA A 8 0.19 -1.88 -26.75
CA ALA A 8 0.93 -0.85 -27.46
C ALA A 8 1.05 -1.29 -28.92
N GLY A 9 0.55 -0.47 -29.84
CA GLY A 9 0.67 -0.71 -31.27
C GLY A 9 1.06 0.55 -32.01
N GLU A 10 1.56 0.37 -33.23
CA GLU A 10 1.79 1.47 -34.16
C GLU A 10 0.56 1.64 -35.04
N HIS A 11 0.14 2.88 -35.26
CA HIS A 11 -0.92 3.17 -36.20
C HIS A 11 -0.34 3.18 -37.63
N ASN A 12 -0.62 2.14 -38.42
CA ASN A 12 -0.24 2.07 -39.83
C ASN A 12 -1.45 2.48 -40.70
N PRO A 13 -1.34 3.53 -41.53
CA PRO A 13 -2.44 3.98 -42.40
C PRO A 13 -2.92 2.96 -43.44
N ARG A 14 -2.17 1.88 -43.70
CA ARG A 14 -2.46 0.89 -44.75
C ARG A 14 -3.00 -0.46 -44.25
N GLU A 15 -2.68 -0.87 -43.03
CA GLU A 15 -2.96 -2.23 -42.52
C GLU A 15 -3.63 -2.26 -41.13
N ASP A 16 -4.22 -1.13 -40.68
CA ASP A 16 -4.72 -0.92 -39.32
C ASP A 16 -3.63 -1.04 -38.23
N TYR A 17 -4.02 -1.18 -36.96
CA TYR A 17 -3.11 -1.18 -35.81
C TYR A 17 -2.20 -2.42 -35.81
N LEU A 18 -0.87 -2.21 -35.82
CA LEU A 18 0.13 -3.27 -35.66
C LEU A 18 0.45 -3.46 -34.17
N PRO A 19 0.16 -4.63 -33.55
CA PRO A 19 0.48 -4.85 -32.14
C PRO A 19 2.00 -4.98 -31.95
N LEU A 20 2.61 -4.05 -31.22
CA LEU A 20 4.03 -4.08 -30.88
C LEU A 20 4.26 -4.91 -29.61
N ARG A 21 3.48 -4.64 -28.55
CA ARG A 21 3.57 -5.32 -27.26
C ARG A 21 2.22 -5.37 -26.57
N ALA A 22 1.95 -6.46 -25.86
CA ALA A 22 0.80 -6.59 -24.99
C ALA A 22 1.25 -6.96 -23.56
N TYR A 23 0.64 -6.33 -22.57
CA TYR A 23 0.87 -6.59 -21.15
C TYR A 23 -0.45 -6.87 -20.46
N ALA A 24 -0.49 -7.92 -19.64
CA ALA A 24 -1.61 -8.22 -18.78
C ALA A 24 -1.16 -8.06 -17.32
N GLN A 25 -1.82 -7.19 -16.57
CA GLN A 25 -1.50 -6.92 -15.17
C GLN A 25 -2.76 -7.06 -14.31
N PRO A 26 -2.75 -7.88 -13.24
CA PRO A 26 -3.83 -7.86 -12.26
C PRO A 26 -3.91 -6.51 -11.57
N VAL A 27 -5.13 -5.99 -11.41
CA VAL A 27 -5.38 -4.70 -10.76
C VAL A 27 -6.35 -4.82 -9.60
N PHE A 28 -6.32 -3.84 -8.71
CA PHE A 28 -7.15 -3.78 -7.53
C PHE A 28 -8.66 -3.80 -7.85
N LYS A 29 -9.18 -2.82 -8.62
CA LYS A 29 -10.59 -2.78 -9.04
C LYS A 29 -10.71 -2.27 -10.47
N GLY A 30 -11.81 -2.58 -11.16
CA GLY A 30 -12.03 -2.13 -12.55
C GLY A 30 -12.06 -0.60 -12.71
N ASN A 31 -12.33 0.14 -11.63
CA ASN A 31 -12.28 1.60 -11.59
C ASN A 31 -11.07 2.17 -10.82
N ARG A 32 -10.14 1.30 -10.37
CA ARG A 32 -8.90 1.68 -9.68
C ARG A 32 -7.77 0.79 -10.15
N PHE A 33 -7.04 1.29 -11.15
CA PHE A 33 -5.95 0.59 -11.83
C PHE A 33 -4.65 0.59 -11.01
N ILE A 34 -4.73 0.10 -9.77
CA ILE A 34 -3.55 -0.10 -8.91
C ILE A 34 -3.02 -1.51 -9.19
N PRO A 35 -1.76 -1.68 -9.61
CA PRO A 35 -1.17 -3.01 -9.83
C PRO A 35 -1.17 -3.86 -8.57
N ILE A 36 -1.50 -5.13 -8.74
CA ILE A 36 -1.51 -6.14 -7.66
C ILE A 36 -0.71 -7.34 -8.12
N GLU A 37 0.25 -7.75 -7.30
CA GLU A 37 1.05 -8.95 -7.56
C GLU A 37 0.52 -10.16 -6.79
N ARG A 38 -0.03 -9.94 -5.58
CA ARG A 38 -0.43 -11.01 -4.67
C ARG A 38 -1.80 -10.76 -4.05
N HIS A 39 -2.43 -11.83 -3.56
CA HIS A 39 -3.76 -11.75 -2.96
C HIS A 39 -3.77 -10.87 -1.70
N GLU A 40 -2.75 -10.99 -0.85
CA GLU A 40 -2.61 -10.26 0.40
C GLU A 40 -2.54 -8.74 0.17
N GLU A 41 -1.95 -8.30 -0.93
CA GLU A 41 -1.89 -6.87 -1.30
C GLU A 41 -3.27 -6.31 -1.66
N ARG A 42 -4.09 -7.12 -2.32
CA ARG A 42 -5.49 -6.77 -2.61
C ARG A 42 -6.26 -6.62 -1.31
N THR A 43 -6.12 -7.60 -0.40
CA THR A 43 -6.78 -7.57 0.91
C THR A 43 -6.34 -6.35 1.72
N LEU A 44 -5.04 -6.05 1.75
CA LEU A 44 -4.52 -4.84 2.41
C LEU A 44 -5.13 -3.57 1.82
N LEU A 45 -5.19 -3.44 0.49
CA LEU A 45 -5.81 -2.26 -0.14
C LEU A 45 -7.30 -2.14 0.15
N ASP A 46 -8.05 -3.25 0.17
CA ASP A 46 -9.46 -3.22 0.55
C ASP A 46 -9.65 -2.73 1.99
N GLN A 47 -8.80 -3.19 2.92
CA GLN A 47 -8.81 -2.72 4.30
C GLN A 47 -8.44 -1.24 4.41
N LEU A 48 -7.41 -0.79 3.69
CA LEU A 48 -6.99 0.61 3.70
C LEU A 48 -8.03 1.55 3.10
N VAL A 49 -8.75 1.12 2.06
CA VAL A 49 -9.88 1.89 1.53
C VAL A 49 -11.01 1.97 2.55
N SER A 50 -11.30 0.87 3.25
CA SER A 50 -12.31 0.84 4.32
C SER A 50 -11.91 1.76 5.48
N PHE A 51 -10.63 1.75 5.85
CA PHE A 51 -10.04 2.65 6.83
C PHE A 51 -10.18 4.13 6.42
N GLN A 52 -9.87 4.49 5.17
CA GLN A 52 -10.06 5.86 4.67
C GLN A 52 -11.52 6.33 4.81
N TYR A 53 -12.48 5.49 4.46
CA TYR A 53 -13.90 5.83 4.61
C TYR A 53 -14.32 5.95 6.08
N HIS A 54 -13.83 5.06 6.94
CA HIS A 54 -14.10 5.09 8.37
C HIS A 54 -13.59 6.38 9.02
N MET A 55 -12.32 6.73 8.78
CA MET A 55 -11.68 7.92 9.33
C MET A 55 -12.28 9.23 8.79
N ARG A 56 -12.71 9.25 7.52
CA ARG A 56 -13.39 10.43 6.96
C ARG A 56 -14.66 10.78 7.74
N ARG A 57 -15.41 9.80 8.24
CA ARG A 57 -16.59 10.04 9.09
C ARG A 57 -16.23 10.62 10.46
N LYS A 58 -14.98 10.47 10.90
CA LYS A 58 -14.43 11.01 12.15
C LYS A 58 -13.77 12.37 11.98
N GLY A 59 -13.82 12.96 10.78
CA GLY A 59 -13.16 14.25 10.50
C GLY A 59 -11.66 14.12 10.27
N VAL A 60 -11.16 12.93 9.94
CA VAL A 60 -9.76 12.69 9.61
C VAL A 60 -9.64 12.31 8.14
N GLN A 61 -8.95 13.14 7.36
CA GLN A 61 -8.63 12.83 5.98
C GLN A 61 -7.43 11.91 5.92
N VAL A 62 -7.56 10.78 5.22
CA VAL A 62 -6.49 9.78 5.09
C VAL A 62 -6.13 9.60 3.62
N ALA A 63 -4.83 9.67 3.32
CA ALA A 63 -4.24 9.37 2.02
C ALA A 63 -3.34 8.13 2.12
N VAL A 64 -3.47 7.22 1.16
CA VAL A 64 -2.66 5.99 1.10
C VAL A 64 -1.79 6.04 -0.13
N LYS A 65 -0.47 5.94 0.07
CA LYS A 65 0.53 5.91 -0.99
C LYS A 65 1.24 4.56 -1.01
N ARG A 66 1.34 3.94 -2.18
CA ARG A 66 2.22 2.78 -2.40
C ARG A 66 3.48 3.25 -3.12
N PRO A 67 4.64 3.27 -2.48
CA PRO A 67 5.88 3.63 -3.16
C PRO A 67 6.21 2.63 -4.27
N LEU A 68 6.42 3.12 -5.49
CA LEU A 68 6.87 2.29 -6.61
C LEU A 68 8.37 2.01 -6.52
N PHE A 69 9.13 3.01 -6.05
CA PHE A 69 10.57 2.98 -5.90
C PHE A 69 10.96 2.96 -4.42
N ASP A 70 12.20 2.57 -4.18
CA ASP A 70 12.79 2.62 -2.85
C ASP A 70 12.96 4.07 -2.39
N ILE A 71 12.75 4.29 -1.10
CA ILE A 71 12.97 5.54 -0.39
C ILE A 71 14.37 5.48 0.21
N VAL A 72 15.16 6.52 -0.02
CA VAL A 72 16.52 6.63 0.53
C VAL A 72 16.43 7.14 1.97
N THR A 73 16.89 6.34 2.93
CA THR A 73 17.06 6.72 4.34
C THR A 73 18.55 6.71 4.70
N GLN A 74 18.95 7.34 5.83
CA GLN A 74 20.35 7.27 6.27
C GLN A 74 20.77 5.82 6.58
N ALA A 75 19.83 5.00 7.03
CA ALA A 75 20.03 3.58 7.29
C ALA A 75 19.92 2.66 6.04
N GLY A 76 19.73 3.22 4.83
CA GLY A 76 19.75 2.51 3.56
C GLY A 76 18.51 2.72 2.68
N MET A 77 18.42 1.99 1.57
CA MET A 77 17.22 2.03 0.72
C MET A 77 16.14 1.11 1.26
N VAL A 78 14.92 1.62 1.35
CA VAL A 78 13.78 0.89 1.90
C VAL A 78 12.47 1.20 1.18
N ARG A 79 11.58 0.22 1.08
CA ARG A 79 10.28 0.38 0.43
C ARG A 79 9.17 -0.24 1.28
N PRO A 80 8.34 0.58 1.95
CA PRO A 80 7.23 0.05 2.73
C PRO A 80 6.14 -0.46 1.79
N ASP A 81 5.29 -1.36 2.27
CA ASP A 81 4.19 -1.90 1.46
C ASP A 81 3.13 -0.82 1.20
N ALA A 82 2.96 0.12 2.14
CA ALA A 82 2.20 1.36 1.98
C ALA A 82 2.65 2.43 2.98
N ILE A 83 2.35 3.69 2.69
CA ILE A 83 2.44 4.83 3.61
C ILE A 83 1.04 5.41 3.75
N VAL A 84 0.63 5.66 4.98
CA VAL A 84 -0.65 6.27 5.33
C VAL A 84 -0.37 7.65 5.90
N ALA A 85 -0.69 8.68 5.13
CA ALA A 85 -0.67 10.06 5.59
C ALA A 85 -2.08 10.46 6.03
N PHE A 86 -2.18 11.31 7.05
CA PHE A 86 -3.46 11.78 7.53
C PHE A 86 -3.41 13.23 8.01
N LEU A 87 -4.58 13.86 7.95
CA LEU A 87 -4.85 15.19 8.48
C LEU A 87 -6.12 15.11 9.34
N ASP A 88 -5.98 15.36 10.65
CA ASP A 88 -7.13 15.46 11.54
C ASP A 88 -7.65 16.90 11.56
N PHE A 89 -8.84 17.14 11.01
CA PHE A 89 -9.44 18.48 10.97
C PHE A 89 -9.89 19.00 12.34
N ARG A 90 -9.97 18.13 13.35
CA ARG A 90 -10.38 18.50 14.71
C ARG A 90 -9.22 19.12 15.49
N THR A 91 -8.01 18.62 15.27
CA THR A 91 -6.80 19.05 15.98
C THR A 91 -5.84 19.85 15.11
N GLY A 92 -5.95 19.74 13.78
CA GLY A 92 -4.99 20.28 12.82
C GLY A 92 -3.72 19.44 12.66
N LEU A 93 -3.64 18.27 13.31
CA LEU A 93 -2.48 17.40 13.24
C LEU A 93 -2.35 16.77 11.85
N GLU A 94 -1.17 16.94 11.25
CA GLU A 94 -0.75 16.28 10.01
C GLU A 94 0.45 15.40 10.30
N ALA A 95 0.32 14.12 10.00
CA ALA A 95 1.37 13.13 10.24
C ALA A 95 1.18 11.91 9.32
N ASP A 96 2.11 10.97 9.39
CA ASP A 96 2.05 9.74 8.62
C ASP A 96 2.62 8.54 9.37
N PHE A 97 2.34 7.35 8.84
CA PHE A 97 2.94 6.10 9.28
C PHE A 97 3.11 5.12 8.11
N ALA A 98 4.14 4.29 8.19
CA ALA A 98 4.42 3.25 7.23
C ALA A 98 3.76 1.92 7.63
N ILE A 99 3.38 1.13 6.63
CA ILE A 99 2.85 -0.22 6.79
C ILE A 99 3.85 -1.22 6.21
N GLN A 100 4.15 -2.24 7.01
CA GLN A 100 4.95 -3.38 6.60
C GLN A 100 4.11 -4.66 6.66
N LEU A 101 3.99 -5.35 5.53
CA LEU A 101 3.25 -6.60 5.42
C LEU A 101 4.19 -7.80 5.61
N LEU A 102 3.94 -8.60 6.66
CA LEU A 102 4.69 -9.82 6.96
C LEU A 102 4.00 -11.03 6.32
N ARG A 103 4.55 -11.50 5.20
CA ARG A 103 3.97 -12.58 4.38
C ARG A 103 4.39 -13.97 4.87
N GLU A 104 5.56 -14.08 5.48
CA GLU A 104 6.10 -15.34 5.99
C GLU A 104 6.34 -15.27 7.51
N ARG A 105 6.54 -16.45 8.10
CA ARG A 105 6.77 -16.63 9.55
C ARG A 105 8.13 -17.28 9.86
N THR A 106 8.97 -17.49 8.85
CA THR A 106 10.31 -18.06 9.06
C THR A 106 11.15 -17.06 9.87
N PRO A 107 11.96 -17.52 10.85
CA PRO A 107 12.76 -16.62 11.69
C PRO A 107 13.65 -15.68 10.87
N GLN A 108 14.30 -16.20 9.83
CA GLN A 108 15.17 -15.42 8.95
C GLN A 108 14.42 -14.30 8.23
N TYR A 109 13.20 -14.58 7.74
CA TYR A 109 12.36 -13.57 7.10
C TYR A 109 11.94 -12.47 8.09
N LEU A 110 11.55 -12.87 9.31
CA LEU A 110 11.11 -11.93 10.34
C LEU A 110 12.27 -11.05 10.83
N GLU A 111 13.48 -11.61 10.98
CA GLU A 111 14.69 -10.84 11.31
C GLU A 111 15.02 -9.81 10.23
N MET A 112 15.03 -10.22 8.96
CA MET A 112 15.22 -9.31 7.83
C MET A 112 14.17 -8.19 7.83
N LYS A 113 12.89 -8.53 8.07
CA LYS A 113 11.81 -7.53 8.13
C LYS A 113 11.92 -6.62 9.33
N ALA A 114 12.38 -7.10 10.48
CA ALA A 114 12.63 -6.28 11.66
C ALA A 114 13.78 -5.29 11.42
N GLU A 115 14.83 -5.68 10.68
CA GLU A 115 15.85 -4.74 10.24
C GLU A 115 15.29 -3.67 9.29
N GLN A 116 14.51 -4.06 8.28
CA GLN A 116 13.83 -3.10 7.39
C GLN A 116 12.92 -2.15 8.17
N ARG A 117 12.21 -2.65 9.19
CA ARG A 117 11.35 -1.84 10.05
C ARG A 117 12.15 -0.78 10.80
N ARG A 118 13.28 -1.15 11.41
CA ARG A 118 14.15 -0.20 12.12
C ARG A 118 14.60 0.96 11.23
N ARG A 119 14.82 0.70 9.94
CA ARG A 119 15.16 1.73 8.95
C ARG A 119 13.97 2.65 8.60
N PHE A 120 12.73 2.17 8.63
CA PHE A 120 11.53 3.00 8.43
C PHE A 120 11.26 3.90 9.63
N GLU A 121 11.42 3.36 10.84
CA GLU A 121 11.14 4.06 12.11
C GLU A 121 12.04 5.28 12.34
N GLU A 122 13.09 5.47 11.54
CA GLU A 122 13.87 6.71 11.50
C GLU A 122 13.05 7.91 10.99
N TYR A 123 12.11 7.70 10.07
CA TYR A 123 11.34 8.77 9.42
C TYR A 123 9.83 8.65 9.67
N HIS A 124 9.33 7.43 9.77
CA HIS A 124 7.90 7.15 9.85
C HIS A 124 7.63 6.10 10.93
N ARG A 125 6.68 6.38 11.82
CA ARG A 125 6.12 5.35 12.70
C ARG A 125 5.67 4.17 11.84
N THR A 126 5.95 2.94 12.27
CA THR A 126 5.70 1.77 11.42
C THR A 126 4.83 0.74 12.12
N ILE A 127 3.80 0.25 11.44
CA ILE A 127 3.00 -0.90 11.87
C ILE A 127 3.31 -2.12 10.99
N SER A 128 3.73 -3.22 11.63
CA SER A 128 3.87 -4.51 10.96
C SER A 128 2.58 -5.31 11.08
N ILE A 129 2.05 -5.76 9.94
CA ILE A 129 0.81 -6.53 9.86
C ILE A 129 1.14 -7.90 9.27
N PRO A 130 0.95 -8.99 10.01
CA PRO A 130 1.01 -10.32 9.44
C PRO A 130 -0.11 -10.55 8.42
N ALA A 131 0.21 -11.16 7.28
CA ALA A 131 -0.73 -11.35 6.19
C ALA A 131 -2.00 -12.12 6.59
N HIS A 132 -1.86 -13.10 7.49
CA HIS A 132 -2.99 -13.87 8.02
C HIS A 132 -3.93 -13.06 8.91
N GLN A 133 -3.51 -11.87 9.37
CA GLN A 133 -4.30 -10.95 10.20
C GLN A 133 -4.97 -9.83 9.38
N LEU A 134 -4.82 -9.82 8.05
CA LEU A 134 -5.43 -8.79 7.21
C LEU A 134 -6.96 -8.86 7.17
N ALA A 135 -7.53 -10.02 7.51
CA ALA A 135 -8.97 -10.21 7.60
C ALA A 135 -9.50 -10.06 9.03
N ASP A 136 -8.64 -9.78 10.01
CA ASP A 136 -9.04 -9.66 11.40
C ASP A 136 -9.90 -8.40 11.58
N ILE A 137 -10.92 -8.53 12.43
CA ILE A 137 -11.90 -7.46 12.67
C ILE A 137 -11.25 -6.25 13.37
N ASP A 138 -10.17 -6.49 14.13
CA ASP A 138 -9.46 -5.48 14.91
C ASP A 138 -8.44 -4.67 14.09
N LEU A 139 -8.23 -4.98 12.81
CA LEU A 139 -7.23 -4.31 12.00
C LEU A 139 -7.51 -2.81 11.86
N LEU A 140 -8.79 -2.43 11.71
CA LEU A 140 -9.17 -1.02 11.64
C LEU A 140 -8.84 -0.30 12.95
N ASP A 141 -9.09 -0.93 14.11
CA ASP A 141 -8.78 -0.36 15.42
C ASP A 141 -7.26 -0.22 15.63
N ARG A 142 -6.47 -1.15 15.10
CA ARG A 142 -5.00 -1.06 15.10
C ARG A 142 -4.50 0.10 14.25
N LEU A 143 -5.08 0.32 13.08
CA LEU A 143 -4.73 1.44 12.19
C LEU A 143 -5.18 2.78 12.78
N GLU A 144 -6.34 2.82 13.44
CA GLU A 144 -6.85 4.02 14.10
C GLU A 144 -5.94 4.45 15.27
N ARG A 145 -5.48 3.49 16.08
CA ARG A 145 -4.49 3.78 17.14
C ARG A 145 -3.20 4.42 16.62
N MET A 146 -2.78 4.10 15.40
CA MET A 146 -1.62 4.78 14.81
C MET A 146 -1.86 6.28 14.61
N ILE A 147 -3.09 6.70 14.37
CA ILE A 147 -3.48 8.12 14.26
C ILE A 147 -3.62 8.74 15.65
N ASP A 148 -4.30 8.06 16.57
CA ASP A 148 -4.56 8.60 17.92
C ASP A 148 -3.28 8.78 18.76
N ASP A 149 -2.28 7.91 18.55
CA ASP A 149 -0.98 7.96 19.24
C ASP A 149 0.04 8.91 18.59
N ALA A 150 -0.37 9.71 17.59
CA ALA A 150 0.51 10.61 16.83
C ALA A 150 0.60 12.00 17.48
#